data_AF-A0A6N7PSW7-F1
#
_entry.id   AF-A0A6N7PSW7-F1
#
_cell.length_a   1.000
_cell.length_b   1.000
_cell.length_c   1.000
_cell.angle_alpha   90.00
_cell.angle_beta   90.00
_cell.angle_gamma   90.00
#
_symmetry.space_group_name_H-M   'P 1'
#
loop_
_entity.id
_entity.type
_entity.pdbx_description
1 polymer ?
#
loop_
_entity_poly.entity_id
_entity_poly.type
_entity_poly.pdbx_seq_one_letter_code
_entity_poly.pdbx_strand_id
1 'polypeptide(L)'
;MKSISKALSLGFSSALLLCVLTTPGDARALEFSGYEWDLKDSGSSRVGPGPNTFEASNVSVDAQGRLHMLIRRIGGVWTCSEIIMRESIGYGTYRMVLGTPLDNFHSQSVLGFFTWDDAAEPLYNEMDIEIAEFGNTGNNLFHTVQPTTRSFNLGGSAWSRSEHTFVWSPGRVDFSSVPLGGGGSVVTSRFTTGVPTPRATTFPRINFWLKDGRKPSGVRTQLEVIIDRVEFIPL
;
A
#
# COMPACT_ATOMS: atom_id res chain seq x y z
N MET A 1 21.00 -15.03 73.97
CA MET A 1 19.64 -15.06 73.35
C MET A 1 19.62 -14.09 72.19
N LYS A 2 19.17 -14.60 71.02
CA LYS A 2 18.81 -13.96 69.73
C LYS A 2 18.94 -12.42 69.65
N SER A 3 19.61 -11.86 68.65
CA SER A 3 18.99 -11.67 67.33
C SER A 3 20.01 -11.45 66.21
N ILE A 4 19.64 -11.96 65.03
CA ILE A 4 20.33 -11.94 63.74
C ILE A 4 19.84 -10.72 62.95
N SER A 5 20.72 -10.02 62.26
CA SER A 5 20.36 -9.22 61.08
C SER A 5 21.43 -9.36 60.00
N LYS A 6 21.07 -10.09 58.94
CA LYS A 6 21.77 -10.15 57.65
C LYS A 6 21.57 -8.81 56.93
N ALA A 7 22.64 -8.19 56.45
CA ALA A 7 22.56 -7.15 55.45
C ALA A 7 23.00 -7.74 54.10
N LEU A 8 22.06 -7.79 53.17
CA LEU A 8 22.21 -8.17 51.77
C LEU A 8 22.75 -6.95 51.02
N SER A 9 23.94 -7.01 50.42
CA SER A 9 24.40 -5.97 49.49
C SER A 9 23.87 -6.28 48.09
N LEU A 10 22.85 -5.54 47.63
CA LEU A 10 22.41 -5.56 46.24
C LEU A 10 23.44 -4.79 45.38
N GLY A 11 23.99 -5.47 44.37
CA GLY A 11 24.72 -4.83 43.28
C GLY A 11 23.74 -4.08 42.37
N PHE A 12 23.98 -2.80 42.15
CA PHE A 12 23.30 -2.04 41.09
C PHE A 12 24.05 -2.27 39.77
N SER A 13 23.52 -3.15 38.92
CA SER A 13 23.85 -3.14 37.50
C SER A 13 23.22 -1.91 36.87
N SER A 14 24.05 -0.94 36.50
CA SER A 14 23.63 0.23 35.75
C SER A 14 23.33 -0.19 34.30
N ALA A 15 22.05 -0.39 33.98
CA ALA A 15 21.61 -0.56 32.60
C ALA A 15 21.73 0.81 31.91
N LEU A 16 22.65 0.90 30.94
CA LEU A 16 22.76 2.07 30.07
C LEU A 16 21.54 2.06 29.14
N LEU A 17 20.52 2.84 29.49
CA LEU A 17 19.37 3.06 28.63
C LEU A 17 19.83 3.96 27.47
N LEU A 18 20.19 3.35 26.34
CA LEU A 18 20.46 4.07 25.11
C LEU A 18 19.13 4.65 24.62
N CYS A 19 18.81 5.87 25.05
CA CYS A 19 17.73 6.65 24.49
C CYS A 19 18.16 7.03 23.06
N VAL A 20 17.76 6.21 22.08
CA VAL A 20 17.85 6.59 20.68
C VAL A 20 16.93 7.79 20.51
N LEU A 21 17.53 8.98 20.41
CA LEU A 21 16.83 10.17 19.97
C LEU A 21 16.44 9.94 18.51
N THR A 22 15.25 9.39 18.28
CA THR A 22 14.62 9.49 16.96
C THR A 22 14.40 10.98 16.73
N THR A 23 15.14 11.57 15.79
CA THR A 23 14.73 12.83 15.18
C THR A 23 13.27 12.68 14.81
N PRO A 24 12.38 13.65 15.10
CA PRO A 24 11.02 13.60 14.57
C PRO A 24 11.18 13.44 13.06
N GLY A 25 10.88 12.25 12.54
CA GLY A 25 10.64 12.11 11.11
C GLY A 25 9.60 13.15 10.75
N ASP A 26 9.73 13.74 9.57
CA ASP A 26 8.66 14.57 9.03
C ASP A 26 7.35 13.78 9.25
N ALA A 27 6.38 14.32 9.98
CA ALA A 27 5.16 13.58 10.36
C ALA A 27 4.35 13.12 9.13
N ARG A 28 4.81 13.51 7.95
CA ARG A 28 4.33 13.17 6.63
C ARG A 28 5.23 12.17 5.88
N ALA A 29 6.12 11.45 6.55
CA ALA A 29 6.88 10.38 5.91
C ALA A 29 7.11 9.18 6.83
N LEU A 30 7.31 8.01 6.23
CA LEU A 30 7.71 6.79 6.92
C LEU A 30 8.68 5.95 6.09
N GLU A 31 9.40 5.05 6.76
CA GLU A 31 10.21 4.02 6.12
C GLU A 31 9.40 2.72 6.01
N PHE A 32 9.34 2.14 4.81
CA PHE A 32 8.74 0.84 4.57
C PHE A 32 9.48 0.11 3.46
N SER A 33 9.84 -1.16 3.72
CA SER A 33 10.60 -2.01 2.80
C SER A 33 11.95 -1.41 2.34
N GLY A 34 12.58 -0.60 3.19
CA GLY A 34 13.86 0.07 2.88
C GLY A 34 13.74 1.32 2.00
N TYR A 35 12.51 1.80 1.75
CA TYR A 35 12.27 3.04 1.01
C TYR A 35 11.62 4.08 1.92
N GLU A 36 11.91 5.37 1.66
CA GLU A 36 11.17 6.48 2.25
C GLU A 36 9.92 6.81 1.43
N TRP A 37 8.80 6.97 2.13
CA TRP A 37 7.50 7.27 1.54
C TRP A 37 6.92 8.53 2.15
N ASP A 38 6.50 9.49 1.31
CA ASP A 38 5.64 10.58 1.74
C ASP A 38 4.20 10.08 1.95
N LEU A 39 3.54 10.63 2.96
CA LEU A 39 2.17 10.33 3.35
C LEU A 39 1.26 11.42 2.82
N LYS A 40 0.31 11.05 1.97
CA LYS A 40 -0.67 11.99 1.44
C LYS A 40 -1.62 12.45 2.55
N ASP A 41 -1.73 13.77 2.68
CA ASP A 41 -2.66 14.43 3.59
C ASP A 41 -3.33 15.57 2.84
N SER A 42 -4.65 15.52 2.74
CA SER A 42 -5.44 16.53 2.01
C SER A 42 -6.18 17.50 2.93
N GLY A 43 -6.07 17.32 4.26
CA GLY A 43 -7.00 17.90 5.22
C GLY A 43 -8.46 17.70 4.79
N SER A 44 -9.26 18.76 4.83
CA SER A 44 -10.67 18.71 4.43
C SER A 44 -10.91 18.71 2.91
N SER A 45 -9.88 18.85 2.09
CA SER A 45 -10.02 18.94 0.64
C SER A 45 -10.33 17.58 0.04
N ARG A 46 -11.31 17.54 -0.87
CA ARG A 46 -11.58 16.33 -1.65
C ARG A 46 -10.65 16.27 -2.86
N VAL A 47 -9.85 15.23 -2.94
CA VAL A 47 -8.85 15.00 -3.99
C VAL A 47 -8.95 13.58 -4.53
N GLY A 48 -8.36 13.38 -5.71
CA GLY A 48 -8.31 12.08 -6.39
C GLY A 48 -7.43 11.04 -5.69
N PRO A 49 -7.61 9.74 -6.00
CA PRO A 49 -8.69 9.18 -6.82
C PRO A 49 -10.08 9.32 -6.17
N GLY A 50 -11.11 9.47 -7.01
CA GLY A 50 -12.46 9.81 -6.56
C GLY A 50 -12.53 11.16 -5.82
N PRO A 51 -13.68 11.52 -5.21
CA PRO A 51 -13.80 12.68 -4.33
C PRO A 51 -13.50 12.30 -2.86
N ASN A 52 -12.28 11.83 -2.58
CA ASN A 52 -11.83 11.33 -1.26
C ASN A 52 -11.07 12.36 -0.43
N THR A 53 -10.96 12.12 0.87
CA THR A 53 -10.02 12.83 1.76
C THR A 53 -8.95 11.85 2.21
N PHE A 54 -7.70 12.29 2.34
CA PHE A 54 -6.55 11.49 2.70
C PHE A 54 -5.94 12.00 4.01
N GLU A 55 -5.58 11.09 4.89
CA GLU A 55 -5.03 11.39 6.22
C GLU A 55 -3.76 10.58 6.44
N ALA A 56 -2.64 11.25 6.74
CA ALA A 56 -1.36 10.58 6.97
C ALA A 56 -1.43 9.56 8.12
N SER A 57 -2.25 9.86 9.13
CA SER A 57 -2.47 9.03 10.31
C SER A 57 -3.21 7.71 10.02
N ASN A 58 -3.65 7.48 8.78
CA ASN A 58 -4.19 6.20 8.29
C ASN A 58 -3.11 5.21 7.84
N VAL A 59 -1.84 5.60 7.93
CA VAL A 59 -0.71 4.77 7.53
C VAL A 59 0.22 4.53 8.72
N SER A 60 0.66 3.29 8.91
CA SER A 60 1.67 2.94 9.91
C SER A 60 2.45 1.70 9.50
N VAL A 61 3.61 1.48 10.11
CA VAL A 61 4.38 0.25 9.96
C VAL A 61 4.44 -0.45 11.32
N ASP A 62 4.13 -1.74 11.34
CA ASP A 62 4.14 -2.51 12.59
C ASP A 62 5.54 -2.99 12.99
N ALA A 63 5.64 -3.64 14.15
CA ALA A 63 6.91 -4.17 14.65
C ALA A 63 7.48 -5.35 13.83
N GLN A 64 6.71 -5.89 12.86
CA GLN A 64 7.17 -6.90 11.91
C GLN A 64 7.63 -6.26 10.58
N GLY A 65 7.56 -4.93 10.45
CA GLY A 65 7.91 -4.21 9.23
C GLY A 65 6.82 -4.23 8.16
N ARG A 66 5.57 -4.58 8.51
CA ARG A 66 4.44 -4.61 7.58
C ARG A 66 3.75 -3.26 7.56
N LEU A 67 3.35 -2.82 6.37
CA LEU A 67 2.61 -1.57 6.16
C LEU A 67 1.12 -1.81 6.39
N HIS A 68 0.54 -1.00 7.27
CA HIS A 68 -0.89 -0.92 7.52
C HIS A 68 -1.45 0.33 6.86
N MET A 69 -2.45 0.16 6.00
CA MET A 69 -3.17 1.25 5.36
C MET A 69 -4.66 1.15 5.65
N LEU A 70 -5.24 2.26 6.13
CA LEU A 70 -6.62 2.30 6.58
C LEU A 70 -7.49 3.15 5.65
N ILE A 71 -8.75 2.74 5.54
CA ILE A 71 -9.87 3.63 5.27
C ILE A 71 -10.65 3.71 6.58
N ARG A 72 -10.72 4.87 7.23
CA ARG A 72 -11.35 4.98 8.54
C ARG A 72 -12.18 6.24 8.72
N ARG A 73 -13.13 6.14 9.65
CA ARG A 73 -14.03 7.22 10.00
C ARG A 73 -13.47 8.06 11.15
N ILE A 74 -13.02 9.28 10.85
CA ILE A 74 -12.49 10.26 11.83
C ILE A 74 -13.44 11.46 11.86
N GLY A 75 -13.89 11.88 13.05
CA GLY A 75 -14.77 13.05 13.18
C GLY A 75 -16.08 12.94 12.37
N GLY A 76 -16.52 11.72 12.06
CA GLY A 76 -17.71 11.46 11.25
C GLY A 76 -17.47 11.36 9.74
N VAL A 77 -16.27 11.70 9.25
CA VAL A 77 -15.86 11.70 7.85
C VAL A 77 -15.02 10.45 7.54
N TRP A 78 -15.22 9.86 6.36
CA TRP A 78 -14.37 8.77 5.87
C TRP A 78 -13.13 9.33 5.19
N THR A 79 -11.99 8.85 5.64
CA THR A 79 -10.66 9.25 5.17
C THR A 79 -9.93 8.01 4.65
N CYS A 80 -9.10 8.21 3.64
CA CYS A 80 -8.34 7.19 2.91
C CYS A 80 -6.85 7.33 3.22
N SER A 81 -6.03 6.47 2.63
CA SER A 81 -4.58 6.50 2.76
C SER A 81 -3.91 6.43 1.40
N GLU A 82 -2.78 7.10 1.25
CA GLU A 82 -1.89 6.99 0.09
C GLU A 82 -0.48 7.33 0.52
N ILE A 83 0.46 6.57 -0.03
CA ILE A 83 1.89 6.78 0.14
C ILE A 83 2.56 6.93 -1.22
N ILE A 84 3.58 7.79 -1.28
CA ILE A 84 4.31 8.16 -2.50
C ILE A 84 5.78 7.94 -2.23
N MET A 85 6.44 7.06 -2.99
CA MET A 85 7.88 6.83 -2.81
C MET A 85 8.63 8.11 -3.19
N ARG A 86 9.59 8.52 -2.36
CA ARG A 86 10.41 9.72 -2.63
C ARG A 86 11.38 9.53 -3.79
N GLU A 87 11.83 8.31 -3.98
CA GLU A 87 12.70 7.96 -5.10
C GLU A 87 11.87 7.82 -6.38
N SER A 88 12.25 8.59 -7.40
CA SER A 88 11.77 8.34 -8.75
C SER A 88 12.52 7.15 -9.33
N ILE A 89 11.77 6.10 -9.67
CA ILE A 89 12.33 4.85 -10.23
C ILE A 89 11.74 4.56 -11.62
N GLY A 90 12.54 3.91 -12.45
CA GLY A 90 12.24 3.67 -13.87
C GLY A 90 12.09 2.21 -14.25
N TYR A 91 12.58 1.82 -15.43
CA TYR A 91 12.45 0.45 -15.90
C TYR A 91 13.00 -0.58 -14.90
N GLY A 92 12.26 -1.67 -14.73
CA GLY A 92 12.57 -2.68 -13.74
C GLY A 92 11.36 -3.54 -13.37
N THR A 93 11.55 -4.36 -12.35
CA THR A 93 10.52 -5.21 -11.76
C THR A 93 10.03 -4.60 -10.46
N TYR A 94 8.73 -4.39 -10.38
CA TYR A 94 8.04 -3.86 -9.21
C TYR A 94 7.21 -4.98 -8.60
N ARG A 95 7.39 -5.26 -7.31
CA ARG A 95 6.65 -6.30 -6.60
C ARG A 95 6.03 -5.75 -5.34
N MET A 96 4.79 -6.15 -5.07
CA MET A 96 4.12 -5.95 -3.79
C MET A 96 3.64 -7.31 -3.29
N VAL A 97 3.96 -7.63 -2.04
CA VAL A 97 3.38 -8.77 -1.34
C VAL A 97 2.28 -8.31 -0.41
N LEU A 98 1.05 -8.69 -0.73
CA LEU A 98 -0.13 -8.37 0.04
C LEU A 98 -0.35 -9.45 1.10
N GLY A 99 -0.38 -9.04 2.36
CA GLY A 99 -0.69 -9.90 3.51
C GLY A 99 -2.19 -10.01 3.81
N THR A 100 -3.01 -9.23 3.11
CA THR A 100 -4.47 -9.23 3.27
C THR A 100 -5.12 -10.23 2.31
N PRO A 101 -6.00 -11.10 2.81
CA PRO A 101 -6.79 -11.98 1.94
C PRO A 101 -7.62 -11.20 0.92
N LEU A 102 -7.68 -11.67 -0.32
CA LEU A 102 -8.42 -10.97 -1.40
C LEU A 102 -9.94 -10.94 -1.16
N ASP A 103 -10.49 -11.88 -0.39
CA ASP A 103 -11.91 -11.93 -0.01
C ASP A 103 -12.26 -10.99 1.16
N ASN A 104 -11.29 -10.33 1.78
CA ASN A 104 -11.53 -9.34 2.84
C ASN A 104 -11.81 -7.93 2.32
N PHE A 105 -11.72 -7.70 1.00
CA PHE A 105 -11.95 -6.37 0.43
C PHE A 105 -13.44 -6.04 0.42
N HIS A 106 -13.79 -4.87 0.95
CA HIS A 106 -15.14 -4.35 0.84
C HIS A 106 -15.38 -3.87 -0.60
N SER A 107 -16.59 -4.07 -1.13
CA SER A 107 -16.90 -3.74 -2.54
C SER A 107 -16.60 -2.28 -2.94
N GLN A 108 -16.68 -1.35 -1.99
CA GLN A 108 -16.34 0.08 -2.19
C GLN A 108 -14.85 0.42 -2.04
N SER A 109 -14.03 -0.46 -1.46
CA SER A 109 -12.60 -0.17 -1.26
C SER A 109 -11.78 -0.58 -2.48
N VAL A 110 -10.75 0.20 -2.76
CA VAL A 110 -9.79 0.00 -3.84
C VAL A 110 -8.39 0.09 -3.26
N LEU A 111 -7.59 -0.96 -3.43
CA LEU A 111 -6.15 -0.92 -3.23
C LEU A 111 -5.48 -0.79 -4.60
N GLY A 112 -4.74 0.30 -4.82
CA GLY A 112 -3.92 0.50 -6.01
C GLY A 112 -2.43 0.37 -5.69
N PHE A 113 -1.70 -0.35 -6.55
CA PHE A 113 -0.23 -0.37 -6.59
C PHE A 113 0.21 0.05 -8.00
N PHE A 114 0.87 1.21 -8.10
CA PHE A 114 1.00 1.89 -9.37
C PHE A 114 2.21 2.82 -9.47
N THR A 115 2.48 3.30 -10.68
CA THR A 115 3.39 4.43 -10.93
C THR A 115 2.62 5.63 -11.44
N TRP A 116 2.97 6.83 -10.99
CA TRP A 116 2.36 8.07 -11.45
C TRP A 116 3.41 9.12 -11.82
N ASP A 117 3.23 9.78 -12.96
CA ASP A 117 4.06 10.90 -13.40
C ASP A 117 3.38 12.25 -13.10
N ASP A 118 3.93 13.01 -12.15
CA ASP A 118 3.36 14.30 -11.73
C ASP A 118 3.40 15.40 -12.80
N ALA A 119 4.19 15.22 -13.86
CA ALA A 119 4.30 16.18 -14.95
C ALA A 119 3.65 15.69 -16.27
N ALA A 120 2.92 14.57 -16.24
CA ALA A 120 2.27 14.04 -17.41
C ALA A 120 0.95 14.76 -17.73
N GLU A 121 0.88 15.32 -18.94
CA GLU A 121 -0.33 15.86 -19.58
C GLU A 121 -0.49 15.21 -20.97
N PRO A 122 -1.68 14.89 -21.49
CA PRO A 122 -3.03 14.96 -20.88
C PRO A 122 -3.61 13.57 -20.51
N LEU A 123 -2.84 12.49 -20.71
CA LEU A 123 -3.23 11.13 -20.39
C LEU A 123 -2.48 10.73 -19.12
N TYR A 124 -3.22 10.25 -18.12
CA TYR A 124 -2.66 9.68 -16.89
C TYR A 124 -1.62 8.62 -17.28
N ASN A 125 -0.33 8.96 -17.23
CA ASN A 125 0.77 8.08 -17.64
C ASN A 125 1.06 7.10 -16.49
N GLU A 126 0.08 6.26 -16.20
CA GLU A 126 0.11 5.32 -15.09
C GLU A 126 -0.05 3.88 -15.54
N MET A 127 0.46 2.99 -14.70
CA MET A 127 0.32 1.55 -14.81
C MET A 127 -0.05 1.05 -13.43
N ASP A 128 -1.11 0.25 -13.36
CA ASP A 128 -1.76 -0.05 -12.10
C ASP A 128 -2.03 -1.55 -11.97
N ILE A 129 -1.82 -2.05 -10.76
CA ILE A 129 -2.52 -3.22 -10.27
C ILE A 129 -3.53 -2.75 -9.24
N GLU A 130 -4.81 -2.97 -9.49
CA GLU A 130 -5.88 -2.63 -8.55
C GLU A 130 -6.63 -3.87 -8.07
N ILE A 131 -6.87 -3.94 -6.75
CA ILE A 131 -7.73 -4.93 -6.11
C ILE A 131 -8.96 -4.19 -5.59
N ALA A 132 -10.10 -4.45 -6.22
CA ALA A 132 -11.33 -3.73 -5.98
C ALA A 132 -12.51 -4.40 -6.68
N GLU A 133 -13.70 -4.41 -6.10
CA GLU A 133 -14.91 -4.79 -6.86
C GLU A 133 -15.59 -3.58 -7.53
N PHE A 134 -15.09 -2.37 -7.26
CA PHE A 134 -15.64 -1.10 -7.74
C PHE A 134 -17.16 -0.96 -7.51
N GLY A 135 -17.64 -1.44 -6.37
CA GLY A 135 -19.04 -1.37 -5.95
C GLY A 135 -19.97 -2.35 -6.65
N ASN A 136 -19.43 -3.24 -7.48
CA ASN A 136 -20.16 -4.31 -8.15
C ASN A 136 -19.75 -5.66 -7.54
N THR A 137 -20.33 -6.75 -8.03
CA THR A 137 -19.85 -8.12 -7.76
C THR A 137 -19.32 -8.69 -9.05
N GLY A 138 -18.11 -9.27 -9.06
CA GLY A 138 -17.53 -9.84 -10.27
C GLY A 138 -16.00 -9.74 -10.31
N ASN A 139 -15.48 -9.05 -11.32
CA ASN A 139 -14.04 -8.84 -11.44
C ASN A 139 -13.53 -8.02 -10.27
N ASN A 140 -12.45 -8.50 -9.64
CA ASN A 140 -11.89 -7.94 -8.42
C ASN A 140 -10.36 -7.74 -8.47
N LEU A 141 -9.74 -8.02 -9.62
CA LEU A 141 -8.34 -7.72 -9.93
C LEU A 141 -8.25 -7.05 -11.30
N PHE A 142 -7.49 -5.97 -11.38
CA PHE A 142 -7.36 -5.14 -12.58
C PHE A 142 -5.88 -4.88 -12.85
N HIS A 143 -5.47 -5.09 -14.10
CA HIS A 143 -4.17 -4.66 -14.61
C HIS A 143 -4.42 -3.58 -15.66
N THR A 144 -3.85 -2.39 -15.46
CA THR A 144 -4.13 -1.21 -16.29
C THR A 144 -2.82 -0.62 -16.81
N VAL A 145 -2.84 -0.24 -18.08
CA VAL A 145 -1.95 0.78 -18.65
C VAL A 145 -2.89 1.78 -19.29
N GLN A 146 -3.09 2.93 -18.64
CA GLN A 146 -4.18 3.84 -19.02
C GLN A 146 -4.13 4.19 -20.52
N PRO A 147 -5.28 4.21 -21.21
CA PRO A 147 -6.65 3.98 -20.71
C PRO A 147 -7.12 2.51 -20.81
N THR A 148 -6.21 1.56 -21.05
CA THR A 148 -6.56 0.17 -21.34
C THR A 148 -6.45 -0.70 -20.10
N THR A 149 -7.57 -1.32 -19.72
CA THR A 149 -7.64 -2.20 -18.56
C THR A 149 -7.97 -3.64 -18.96
N ARG A 150 -7.32 -4.60 -18.30
CA ARG A 150 -7.73 -6.01 -18.27
C ARG A 150 -8.19 -6.33 -16.85
N SER A 151 -9.33 -6.99 -16.73
CA SER A 151 -9.94 -7.31 -15.43
C SER A 151 -10.24 -8.79 -15.30
N PHE A 152 -10.14 -9.28 -14.07
CA PHE A 152 -10.18 -10.70 -13.73
C PHE A 152 -11.07 -10.93 -12.52
N ASN A 153 -11.82 -12.03 -12.54
CA ASN A 153 -12.63 -12.48 -11.42
C ASN A 153 -11.87 -13.56 -10.64
N LEU A 154 -11.47 -13.24 -9.43
CA LEU A 154 -10.84 -14.15 -8.47
C LEU A 154 -11.85 -14.62 -7.40
N GLY A 155 -13.14 -14.58 -7.70
CA GLY A 155 -14.23 -14.93 -6.78
C GLY A 155 -14.05 -16.31 -6.17
N GLY A 156 -14.20 -16.39 -4.84
CA GLY A 156 -13.99 -17.63 -4.08
C GLY A 156 -12.53 -18.10 -4.03
N SER A 157 -11.57 -17.24 -4.39
CA SER A 157 -10.15 -17.58 -4.27
C SER A 157 -9.72 -17.64 -2.80
N ALA A 158 -9.04 -18.72 -2.42
CA ALA A 158 -8.44 -18.88 -1.10
C ALA A 158 -7.11 -18.10 -0.96
N TRP A 159 -6.99 -16.96 -1.66
CA TRP A 159 -5.78 -16.14 -1.70
C TRP A 159 -5.65 -15.39 -0.38
N SER A 160 -5.17 -16.10 0.64
CA SER A 160 -4.89 -15.54 1.96
C SER A 160 -3.71 -14.57 1.95
N ARG A 161 -2.83 -14.72 0.96
CA ARG A 161 -1.65 -13.88 0.72
C ARG A 161 -1.31 -13.92 -0.76
N SER A 162 -0.82 -12.84 -1.33
CA SER A 162 -0.53 -12.78 -2.77
C SER A 162 0.67 -11.89 -3.10
N GLU A 163 1.28 -12.15 -4.25
CA GLU A 163 2.30 -11.30 -4.86
C GLU A 163 1.74 -10.70 -6.15
N HIS A 164 1.90 -9.39 -6.30
CA HIS A 164 1.47 -8.60 -7.44
C HIS A 164 2.69 -7.91 -8.04
N THR A 165 2.93 -8.14 -9.33
CA THR A 165 4.15 -7.74 -10.01
C THR A 165 3.82 -7.06 -11.34
N PHE A 166 4.54 -5.99 -11.66
CA PHE A 166 4.68 -5.53 -13.04
C PHE A 166 6.16 -5.37 -13.41
N VAL A 167 6.53 -5.91 -14.57
CA VAL A 167 7.85 -5.77 -15.17
C VAL A 167 7.75 -4.72 -16.26
N TRP A 168 8.35 -3.57 -16.03
CA TRP A 168 8.33 -2.43 -16.94
C TRP A 168 9.63 -2.36 -17.73
N SER A 169 9.51 -2.41 -19.06
CA SER A 169 10.61 -2.30 -20.01
C SER A 169 10.22 -1.33 -21.14
N PRO A 170 11.17 -0.86 -21.96
CA PRO A 170 10.85 0.03 -23.07
C PRO A 170 9.75 -0.54 -23.98
N GLY A 171 8.61 0.14 -24.02
CA GLY A 171 7.45 -0.23 -24.84
C GLY A 171 6.68 -1.48 -24.41
N ARG A 172 6.97 -2.07 -23.23
CA ARG A 172 6.27 -3.27 -22.76
C ARG A 172 6.12 -3.31 -21.24
N VAL A 173 4.95 -3.75 -20.79
CA VAL A 173 4.67 -4.10 -19.38
C VAL A 173 4.11 -5.51 -19.32
N ASP A 174 4.69 -6.33 -18.45
CA ASP A 174 4.22 -7.66 -18.13
C ASP A 174 3.73 -7.69 -16.68
N PHE A 175 2.43 -7.90 -16.47
CA PHE A 175 1.81 -8.02 -15.15
C PHE A 175 1.66 -9.49 -14.74
N SER A 176 1.80 -9.76 -13.45
CA SER A 176 1.53 -11.05 -12.83
C SER A 176 0.95 -10.88 -11.43
N SER A 177 -0.09 -11.65 -11.11
CA SER A 177 -0.66 -11.76 -9.76
C SER A 177 -0.74 -13.23 -9.37
N VAL A 178 -0.16 -13.58 -8.22
CA VAL A 178 0.11 -14.96 -7.80
C VAL A 178 -0.30 -15.17 -6.35
N PRO A 179 -1.01 -16.27 -6.01
CA PRO A 179 -1.25 -16.64 -4.62
C PRO A 179 0.02 -17.17 -3.96
N LEU A 180 0.33 -16.68 -2.76
CA LEU A 180 1.41 -17.17 -1.92
C LEU A 180 0.83 -18.14 -0.89
N GLY A 181 1.31 -19.39 -0.86
CA GLY A 181 0.79 -20.44 0.03
C GLY A 181 0.00 -21.56 -0.68
N GLY A 182 -0.15 -21.47 -2.00
CA GLY A 182 -0.80 -22.47 -2.82
C GLY A 182 -2.32 -22.30 -2.94
N GLY A 183 -2.90 -22.87 -3.99
CA GLY A 183 -4.31 -22.73 -4.33
C GLY A 183 -4.62 -21.51 -5.19
N GLY A 184 -5.51 -21.66 -6.17
CA GLY A 184 -5.92 -20.61 -7.10
C GLY A 184 -5.00 -20.43 -8.32
N SER A 185 -5.52 -19.75 -9.35
CA SER A 185 -4.88 -19.63 -10.67
C SER A 185 -4.07 -18.34 -10.81
N VAL A 186 -2.80 -18.45 -11.21
CA VAL A 186 -1.99 -17.28 -11.57
C VAL A 186 -2.66 -16.46 -12.66
N VAL A 187 -2.65 -15.13 -12.51
CA VAL A 187 -3.15 -14.18 -13.51
C VAL A 187 -1.97 -13.45 -14.13
N THR A 188 -1.91 -13.41 -15.47
CA THR A 188 -0.91 -12.61 -16.20
C THR A 188 -1.55 -11.78 -17.29
N SER A 189 -0.91 -10.67 -17.64
CA SER A 189 -1.25 -9.90 -18.82
C SER A 189 -0.05 -9.12 -19.36
N ARG A 190 -0.07 -8.86 -20.66
CA ARG A 190 0.96 -8.07 -21.36
C ARG A 190 0.33 -6.89 -22.08
N PHE A 191 1.00 -5.74 -21.99
CA PHE A 191 0.70 -4.53 -22.73
C PHE A 191 1.92 -4.13 -23.55
N THR A 192 1.70 -3.74 -24.81
CA THR A 192 2.73 -3.25 -25.76
C THR A 192 2.33 -1.93 -26.42
N THR A 193 1.22 -1.34 -25.99
CA THR A 193 0.64 -0.12 -26.53
C THR A 193 0.29 0.80 -25.37
N GLY A 194 0.55 2.09 -25.52
CA GLY A 194 0.29 3.09 -24.46
C GLY A 194 1.22 2.98 -23.25
N VAL A 195 2.25 2.13 -23.31
CA VAL A 195 3.22 1.95 -22.20
C VAL A 195 3.98 3.26 -22.00
N PRO A 196 3.91 3.87 -20.80
CA PRO A 196 4.61 5.12 -20.54
C PRO A 196 6.14 4.91 -20.56
N THR A 197 6.85 6.01 -20.78
CA THR A 197 8.30 6.10 -20.58
C THR A 197 8.56 6.73 -19.22
N PRO A 198 9.41 6.15 -18.35
CA PRO A 198 9.72 6.73 -17.05
C PRO A 198 10.35 8.11 -17.21
N ARG A 199 9.97 9.01 -16.31
CA ARG A 199 10.54 10.35 -16.18
C ARG A 199 11.06 10.55 -14.77
N ALA A 200 11.83 11.61 -14.55
CA ALA A 200 12.29 12.01 -13.22
C ALA A 200 11.14 12.41 -12.27
N THR A 201 9.93 12.56 -12.81
CA THR A 201 8.68 12.87 -12.10
C THR A 201 7.77 11.65 -11.95
N THR A 202 8.23 10.46 -12.33
CA THR A 202 7.51 9.21 -12.14
C THR A 202 7.83 8.59 -10.79
N PHE A 203 6.82 8.44 -9.94
CA PHE A 203 6.95 7.91 -8.59
C PHE A 203 6.02 6.71 -8.37
N PRO A 204 6.52 5.62 -7.76
CA PRO A 204 5.68 4.54 -7.25
C PRO A 204 4.75 5.03 -6.15
N ARG A 205 3.53 4.50 -6.15
CA ARG A 205 2.50 4.86 -5.17
C ARG A 205 1.70 3.64 -4.76
N ILE A 206 1.18 3.72 -3.55
CA ILE A 206 0.18 2.78 -3.03
C ILE A 206 -0.94 3.60 -2.42
N ASN A 207 -2.19 3.30 -2.77
CA ASN A 207 -3.35 3.95 -2.16
C ASN A 207 -4.38 2.92 -1.69
N PHE A 208 -5.14 3.28 -0.66
CA PHE A 208 -6.30 2.53 -0.21
C PHE A 208 -7.46 3.49 -0.02
N TRP A 209 -8.42 3.46 -0.94
CA TRP A 209 -9.42 4.51 -1.13
C TRP A 209 -10.84 3.99 -1.40
N LEU A 210 -11.82 4.89 -1.31
CA LEU A 210 -13.23 4.57 -1.55
C LEU A 210 -13.68 4.99 -2.94
N LYS A 211 -14.26 4.06 -3.70
CA LYS A 211 -14.89 4.38 -4.97
C LYS A 211 -15.92 5.51 -4.80
N ASP A 212 -15.80 6.54 -5.63
CA ASP A 212 -16.65 7.74 -5.62
C ASP A 212 -16.74 8.44 -4.25
N GLY A 213 -15.80 8.19 -3.33
CA GLY A 213 -15.85 8.68 -1.95
C GLY A 213 -17.05 8.17 -1.17
N ARG A 214 -17.68 7.08 -1.61
CA ARG A 214 -18.90 6.53 -1.02
C ARG A 214 -18.56 5.79 0.25
N LYS A 215 -19.32 6.09 1.31
CA LYS A 215 -19.24 5.35 2.58
C LYS A 215 -19.35 3.84 2.32
N PRO A 216 -18.45 3.01 2.88
CA PRO A 216 -18.58 1.56 2.82
C PRO A 216 -19.76 1.12 3.72
N SER A 217 -20.77 0.47 3.13
CA SER A 217 -21.97 0.04 3.85
C SER A 217 -21.64 -1.05 4.87
N GLY A 218 -22.35 -1.09 6.00
CA GLY A 218 -22.12 -2.08 7.06
C GLY A 218 -20.83 -1.89 7.86
N VAL A 219 -19.85 -1.13 7.38
CA VAL A 219 -18.62 -0.79 8.10
C VAL A 219 -18.89 0.35 9.08
N ARG A 220 -18.49 0.15 10.34
CA ARG A 220 -18.70 1.13 11.42
C ARG A 220 -17.53 2.09 11.60
N THR A 221 -16.30 1.56 11.61
CA THR A 221 -15.10 2.30 12.03
C THR A 221 -14.03 2.35 10.97
N GLN A 222 -13.58 1.20 10.46
CA GLN A 222 -12.47 1.13 9.51
C GLN A 222 -12.50 -0.11 8.62
N LEU A 223 -11.79 0.00 7.51
CA LEU A 223 -11.26 -1.09 6.69
C LEU A 223 -9.73 -1.00 6.74
N GLU A 224 -9.06 -2.12 6.52
CA GLU A 224 -7.60 -2.20 6.59
C GLU A 224 -7.05 -3.13 5.52
N VAL A 225 -5.91 -2.73 4.96
CA VAL A 225 -5.03 -3.63 4.23
C VAL A 225 -3.64 -3.61 4.85
N ILE A 226 -3.06 -4.80 4.94
CA ILE A 226 -1.71 -5.08 5.40
C ILE A 226 -0.89 -5.54 4.20
N ILE A 227 0.21 -4.83 3.94
CA ILE A 227 1.18 -5.12 2.88
C ILE A 227 2.47 -5.54 3.56
N ASP A 228 2.97 -6.74 3.23
CA ASP A 228 4.13 -7.31 3.90
C ASP A 228 5.43 -6.65 3.43
N ARG A 229 5.54 -6.40 2.12
CA ARG A 229 6.72 -5.75 1.53
C ARG A 229 6.45 -5.23 0.12
N VAL A 230 7.31 -4.31 -0.31
CA VAL A 230 7.50 -3.93 -1.70
C VAL A 230 8.96 -4.07 -2.10
N GLU A 231 9.22 -4.33 -3.38
CA GLU A 231 10.57 -4.49 -3.92
C GLU A 231 10.63 -3.88 -5.32
N PHE A 232 11.73 -3.17 -5.59
CA PHE A 232 12.09 -2.73 -6.93
C PHE A 232 13.45 -3.31 -7.33
N ILE A 233 13.51 -3.91 -8.52
CA ILE A 233 14.75 -4.43 -9.13
C ILE A 233 14.94 -3.73 -10.48
N PRO A 234 15.95 -2.86 -10.64
CA PRO A 234 16.25 -2.21 -11.92
C PRO A 234 16.51 -3.22 -13.05
N LEU A 235 16.10 -2.86 -14.26
CA LEU A 235 16.40 -3.62 -15.49
C LEU A 235 17.84 -3.38 -15.98
#